data_AF-A0A101HI03-F1
#
_entry.id   AF-A0A101HI03-F1
#
_cell.length_a   1.000
_cell.length_b   1.000
_cell.length_c   1.000
_cell.angle_alpha   90.00
_cell.angle_beta   90.00
_cell.angle_gamma   90.00
#
_symmetry.space_group_name_H-M   'P 1'
#
loop_
_entity.id
_entity.type
_entity.pdbx_description
1 polymer ?
#
loop_
_entity_poly.entity_id
_entity_poly.type
_entity_poly.pdbx_seq_one_letter_code
_entity_poly.pdbx_strand_id
1 'polypeptide(L)'
;MKDKKLIIALLTVIAFAVTFFTVFAVLKYNESIDEEIEVAELDSVYISQDSTVAQLETPLGEEVEIEEKTNPSKTGELAVNESRKILNFEDDLSEEEITELEEQYDVEFTEDTSVKGTYSVVVKETSDLDALSKEEKVTGVETDVPVKMFADTVDWGVVRIGADKVWESSSGTGVKVAIIDTGIQTTHPDLSANIAAGYDFVNNDTSAMDDNGHGTHVAGIVASTMNG
;
A
#
# COMPACT_ATOMS: atom_id res chain seq x y z
N MET A 1 -25.81 -61.42 26.61
CA MET A 1 -25.34 -61.32 25.20
C MET A 1 -26.38 -60.78 24.22
N LYS A 2 -27.70 -60.91 24.50
CA LYS A 2 -28.78 -60.41 23.61
C LYS A 2 -28.89 -58.87 23.59
N ASP A 3 -28.69 -58.21 24.73
CA ASP A 3 -28.93 -56.76 24.86
C ASP A 3 -27.87 -55.90 24.18
N LYS A 4 -26.60 -56.33 24.18
CA LYS A 4 -25.53 -55.62 23.46
C LYS A 4 -25.73 -55.63 21.94
N LYS A 5 -26.29 -56.72 21.39
CA LYS A 5 -26.59 -56.79 19.95
C LYS A 5 -27.75 -55.88 19.56
N LEU A 6 -28.74 -55.72 20.45
CA LEU A 6 -29.87 -54.81 20.23
C LEU A 6 -29.43 -53.34 20.28
N ILE A 7 -28.54 -52.98 21.22
CA ILE A 7 -28.00 -51.63 21.33
C ILE A 7 -27.11 -51.27 20.13
N ILE A 8 -26.26 -52.21 19.68
CA ILE A 8 -25.42 -51.99 18.50
C ILE A 8 -26.28 -51.84 17.24
N ALA A 9 -27.32 -52.67 17.08
CA ALA A 9 -28.25 -52.55 15.96
C ALA A 9 -29.02 -51.23 15.96
N LEU A 10 -29.42 -50.73 17.13
CA LEU A 10 -30.09 -49.44 17.26
C LEU A 10 -29.14 -48.28 16.92
N LEU A 11 -27.90 -48.33 17.38
CA LEU A 11 -26.89 -47.32 17.08
C LEU A 11 -26.51 -47.29 15.59
N THR A 12 -26.42 -48.43 14.91
CA THR A 12 -26.18 -48.45 13.46
C THR A 12 -27.36 -47.91 12.67
N VAL A 13 -28.60 -48.19 13.08
CA VAL A 13 -29.80 -47.62 12.44
C VAL A 13 -29.85 -46.10 12.63
N ILE A 14 -29.53 -45.60 13.83
CA ILE A 14 -29.47 -44.15 14.09
C ILE A 14 -28.35 -43.50 13.29
N ALA A 15 -27.15 -44.09 13.25
CA ALA A 15 -26.04 -43.55 12.47
C ALA A 15 -26.37 -43.49 10.97
N PHE A 16 -27.02 -44.53 10.44
CA PHE A 16 -27.46 -44.54 9.04
C PHE A 16 -28.57 -43.53 8.75
N ALA A 17 -29.49 -43.31 9.70
CA ALA A 17 -30.51 -42.28 9.58
C ALA A 17 -29.91 -40.87 9.58
N VAL A 18 -28.91 -40.60 10.43
CA VAL A 18 -28.21 -39.30 10.48
C VAL A 18 -27.44 -39.05 9.19
N THR A 19 -26.67 -40.03 8.70
CA THR A 19 -25.93 -39.88 7.44
C THR A 19 -26.85 -39.75 6.22
N PHE A 20 -27.97 -40.47 6.22
CA PHE A 20 -28.97 -40.33 5.15
C PHE A 20 -29.62 -38.94 5.18
N PHE A 21 -29.94 -38.40 6.37
CA PHE A 21 -30.55 -37.09 6.50
C PHE A 21 -29.59 -35.95 6.11
N THR A 22 -28.30 -36.05 6.46
CA THR A 22 -27.30 -35.04 6.06
C THR A 22 -27.06 -35.06 4.55
N VAL A 23 -26.92 -36.24 3.93
CA VAL A 23 -26.78 -36.36 2.48
C VAL A 23 -28.03 -35.83 1.76
N PHE A 24 -29.22 -36.15 2.26
CA PHE A 24 -30.47 -35.64 1.68
C PHE A 24 -30.61 -34.12 1.84
N ALA A 25 -30.19 -33.55 2.97
CA ALA A 25 -30.16 -32.11 3.18
C ALA A 25 -29.17 -31.40 2.25
N VAL A 26 -27.98 -31.97 2.03
CA VAL A 26 -26.98 -31.44 1.09
C VAL A 26 -27.50 -31.52 -0.35
N LEU A 27 -28.13 -32.62 -0.75
CA LEU A 27 -28.73 -32.76 -2.08
C LEU A 27 -29.89 -31.78 -2.29
N LYS A 28 -30.75 -31.59 -1.28
CA LYS A 28 -31.82 -30.57 -1.32
C LYS A 28 -31.30 -29.15 -1.38
N TYR A 29 -30.22 -28.86 -0.66
CA TYR A 29 -29.55 -27.57 -0.71
C TYR A 29 -28.91 -27.33 -2.08
N ASN A 30 -28.33 -28.36 -2.69
CA ASN A 30 -27.75 -28.27 -4.03
C ASN A 30 -28.83 -28.13 -5.12
N GLU A 31 -29.99 -28.78 -4.96
CA GLU A 31 -31.16 -28.62 -5.84
C GLU A 31 -31.78 -27.21 -5.73
N SER A 32 -31.62 -26.53 -4.60
CA SER A 32 -32.04 -25.12 -4.44
C SER A 32 -31.08 -24.08 -5.01
N ILE A 33 -29.95 -24.49 -5.60
CA ILE A 33 -28.98 -23.59 -6.25
C ILE A 33 -29.22 -23.50 -7.77
N ASP A 34 -30.17 -24.28 -8.31
CA ASP A 34 -30.61 -24.21 -9.72
C ASP A 34 -31.75 -23.19 -9.94
N GLU A 35 -31.93 -22.19 -9.05
CA GLU A 35 -32.70 -21.01 -9.42
C GLU A 35 -31.91 -20.19 -10.43
N GLU A 36 -32.40 -20.22 -11.67
CA GLU A 36 -31.98 -19.39 -12.79
C GLU A 36 -31.92 -17.93 -12.32
N ILE A 37 -30.70 -17.43 -12.11
CA ILE A 37 -30.47 -16.03 -11.75
C ILE A 37 -31.01 -15.20 -12.93
N GLU A 38 -32.15 -14.56 -12.72
CA GLU A 38 -32.62 -13.50 -13.60
C GLU A 38 -31.58 -12.38 -13.53
N VAL A 39 -30.66 -12.37 -14.50
CA VAL A 39 -29.67 -11.33 -14.66
C VAL A 39 -30.45 -10.08 -15.00
N ALA A 40 -30.78 -9.27 -13.98
CA ALA A 40 -31.23 -7.91 -14.22
C ALA A 40 -30.18 -7.28 -15.13
N GLU A 41 -30.60 -6.82 -16.32
CA GLU A 41 -29.76 -6.01 -17.18
C GLU A 41 -29.17 -4.91 -16.29
N LEU A 42 -27.87 -5.02 -16.02
CA LEU A 42 -27.12 -3.94 -15.42
C LEU A 42 -27.07 -2.87 -16.51
N ASP A 43 -28.05 -1.97 -16.48
CA ASP A 43 -27.96 -0.68 -17.16
C ASP A 43 -26.77 0.04 -16.54
N SER A 44 -25.59 -0.24 -17.08
CA SER A 44 -24.40 0.55 -16.85
C SER A 44 -24.67 1.91 -17.49
N VAL A 45 -25.26 2.81 -16.70
CA VAL A 45 -25.36 4.21 -17.09
C VAL A 45 -23.94 4.78 -17.06
N TYR A 46 -23.30 4.78 -18.23
CA TYR A 46 -22.11 5.58 -18.48
C TYR A 46 -22.46 7.06 -18.29
N ILE A 47 -22.28 7.60 -17.10
CA ILE A 47 -22.26 9.05 -16.88
C ILE A 47 -20.88 9.56 -17.28
N SER A 48 -20.60 9.61 -18.58
CA SER A 48 -19.39 10.27 -19.09
C SER A 48 -19.62 11.17 -20.29
N GLN A 49 -20.88 11.50 -20.63
CA GLN A 49 -21.18 12.49 -21.66
C GLN A 49 -22.42 13.31 -21.29
N ASP A 50 -22.31 14.13 -20.24
CA ASP A 50 -22.81 15.52 -20.32
C ASP A 50 -22.15 16.38 -19.25
N SER A 51 -20.92 16.82 -19.52
CA SER A 51 -20.36 17.99 -18.84
C SER A 51 -20.89 19.27 -19.50
N THR A 52 -22.19 19.38 -19.78
CA THR A 52 -22.80 20.71 -19.79
C THR A 52 -22.79 21.19 -18.37
N VAL A 53 -21.95 22.19 -18.14
CA VAL A 53 -21.97 23.13 -17.01
C VAL A 53 -23.41 23.33 -16.56
N ALA A 54 -23.83 22.60 -15.52
CA ALA A 54 -24.98 23.00 -14.74
C ALA A 54 -24.52 24.29 -14.06
N GLN A 55 -24.90 25.41 -14.67
CA GLN A 55 -24.80 26.73 -14.07
C GLN A 55 -25.53 26.65 -12.73
N LEU A 56 -24.75 26.50 -11.66
CA LEU A 56 -25.13 27.01 -10.36
C LEU A 56 -25.13 28.53 -10.54
N GLU A 57 -26.27 29.10 -10.96
CA GLU A 57 -26.52 30.53 -10.80
C GLU A 57 -26.74 30.81 -9.31
N THR A 58 -25.65 30.83 -8.55
CA THR A 58 -25.58 31.68 -7.36
C THR A 58 -25.18 33.08 -7.83
N PRO A 59 -25.92 34.15 -7.49
CA PRO A 59 -25.57 35.50 -7.91
C PRO A 59 -24.16 35.85 -7.44
N LEU A 60 -23.29 36.28 -8.36
CA LEU A 60 -22.01 36.89 -8.04
C LEU A 60 -22.24 38.08 -7.11
N GLY A 61 -21.91 37.93 -5.84
CA GLY A 61 -22.13 39.01 -4.88
C GLY A 61 -21.82 38.69 -3.43
N GLU A 62 -20.85 37.84 -3.12
CA GLU A 62 -20.14 37.87 -1.83
C GLU A 62 -18.82 37.10 -2.01
N GLU A 63 -17.68 37.79 -1.88
CA GLU A 63 -16.41 37.11 -1.65
C GLU A 63 -16.53 36.41 -0.30
N VAL A 64 -16.90 35.13 -0.32
CA VAL A 64 -16.65 34.26 0.82
C VAL A 64 -15.15 34.05 0.83
N GLU A 65 -14.48 34.82 1.68
CA GLU A 65 -13.12 34.57 2.10
C GLU A 65 -13.12 33.17 2.74
N ILE A 66 -12.80 32.15 1.94
CA ILE A 66 -12.52 30.83 2.46
C ILE A 66 -11.23 31.02 3.25
N GLU A 67 -11.34 31.20 4.56
CA GLU A 67 -10.22 30.95 5.46
C GLU A 67 -9.83 29.48 5.22
N GLU A 68 -8.83 29.30 4.36
CA GLU A 68 -8.15 28.04 4.15
C GLU A 68 -7.40 27.73 5.46
N LYS A 69 -8.15 27.28 6.47
CA LYS A 69 -7.58 26.53 7.59
C LYS A 69 -7.36 25.09 7.12
N THR A 70 -6.63 24.92 6.01
CA THR A 70 -5.84 23.71 5.87
C THR A 70 -4.83 23.78 7.01
N ASN A 71 -4.90 22.83 7.93
CA ASN A 71 -3.89 22.66 8.95
C ASN A 71 -2.50 22.62 8.27
N PRO A 72 -1.65 23.64 8.41
CA PRO A 72 -0.36 23.67 7.75
C PRO A 72 0.60 22.93 8.67
N SER A 73 0.66 21.60 8.59
CA SER A 73 1.82 20.86 9.08
C SER A 73 1.75 19.40 8.65
N LYS A 74 2.22 19.10 7.43
CA LYS A 74 3.11 17.95 7.14
C LYS A 74 4.00 18.21 5.90
N THR A 75 4.25 19.48 5.60
CA THR A 75 5.42 19.90 4.82
C THR A 75 6.48 20.28 5.85
N GLY A 76 7.24 19.31 6.34
CA GLY A 76 8.51 19.64 6.97
C GLY A 76 9.30 20.49 5.97
N GLU A 77 9.83 21.63 6.42
CA GLU A 77 10.83 22.35 5.63
C GLU A 77 11.99 21.39 5.38
N LEU A 78 12.32 21.17 4.11
CA LEU A 78 13.55 20.51 3.73
C LEU A 78 14.69 21.46 4.09
N ALA A 79 15.23 21.32 5.30
CA ALA A 79 16.43 22.02 5.70
C ALA A 79 17.63 21.29 5.09
N VAL A 80 18.29 21.92 4.11
CA VAL A 80 19.56 21.43 3.59
C VAL A 80 20.54 21.32 4.75
N ASN A 81 21.09 20.13 4.97
CA ASN A 81 22.16 19.96 5.95
C ASN A 81 23.47 20.36 5.27
N GLU A 82 23.87 21.62 5.41
CA GLU A 82 25.12 22.11 4.79
C GLU A 82 26.35 21.36 5.31
N SER A 83 26.28 20.82 6.53
CA SER A 83 27.31 20.02 7.19
C SER A 83 27.34 18.56 6.71
N ARG A 84 26.44 18.12 5.83
CA ARG A 84 26.46 16.77 5.25
C ARG A 84 26.75 16.85 3.75
N LYS A 85 27.76 16.12 3.30
CA LYS A 85 28.18 16.05 1.89
C LYS A 85 28.14 14.62 1.39
N ILE A 86 27.90 14.46 0.10
CA ILE A 86 28.01 13.19 -0.60
C ILE A 86 29.32 13.19 -1.38
N LEU A 87 30.14 12.17 -1.17
CA LEU A 87 31.38 11.92 -1.90
C LEU A 87 31.20 10.74 -2.82
N ASN A 88 31.58 10.92 -4.09
CA ASN A 88 31.56 9.88 -5.10
C ASN A 88 32.99 9.47 -5.45
N PHE A 89 33.26 8.17 -5.47
CA PHE A 89 34.53 7.54 -5.83
C PHE A 89 34.30 6.54 -6.96
N GLU A 90 35.35 6.27 -7.74
CA GLU A 90 35.27 5.30 -8.85
C GLU A 90 35.10 3.85 -8.34
N ASP A 91 35.67 3.56 -7.17
CA ASP A 91 35.59 2.29 -6.47
C ASP A 91 35.27 2.47 -4.98
N ASP A 92 34.89 1.38 -4.31
CA ASP A 92 34.71 1.38 -2.86
C ASP A 92 36.05 1.59 -2.15
N LEU A 93 36.03 2.42 -1.13
CA LEU A 93 37.13 2.61 -0.20
C LEU A 93 37.20 1.45 0.79
N SER A 94 38.43 1.08 1.15
CA SER A 94 38.71 0.22 2.30
C SER A 94 38.60 1.00 3.62
N GLU A 95 38.41 0.28 4.72
CA GLU A 95 38.38 0.87 6.08
C GLU A 95 39.64 1.67 6.41
N GLU A 96 40.80 1.24 5.90
CA GLU A 96 42.07 1.95 6.07
C GLU A 96 42.03 3.30 5.34
N GLU A 97 41.56 3.33 4.10
CA GLU A 97 41.42 4.58 3.32
C GLU A 97 40.39 5.53 3.92
N ILE A 98 39.27 5.02 4.44
CA ILE A 98 38.27 5.83 5.15
C ILE A 98 38.93 6.51 6.35
N THR A 99 39.64 5.74 7.19
CA THR A 99 40.30 6.28 8.39
C THR A 99 41.35 7.34 8.03
N GLU A 100 42.15 7.10 6.98
CA GLU A 100 43.13 8.07 6.50
C GLU A 100 42.48 9.38 6.05
N LEU A 101 41.38 9.31 5.30
CA LEU A 101 40.65 10.48 4.83
C LEU A 101 39.96 11.24 5.98
N GLU A 102 39.39 10.53 6.95
CA GLU A 102 38.79 11.13 8.14
C GLU A 102 39.82 11.93 8.95
N GLU A 103 41.00 11.37 9.19
CA GLU A 103 42.06 12.05 9.94
C GLU A 103 42.68 13.21 9.13
N GLN A 104 42.94 13.00 7.84
CA GLN A 104 43.59 13.99 6.98
C GLN A 104 42.71 15.21 6.71
N TYR A 105 41.41 14.99 6.50
CA TYR A 105 40.47 16.04 6.09
C TYR A 105 39.51 16.47 7.20
N ASP A 106 39.63 15.89 8.39
CA ASP A 106 38.77 16.12 9.55
C ASP A 106 37.28 15.99 9.21
N VAL A 107 36.94 14.93 8.48
CA VAL A 107 35.56 14.54 8.12
C VAL A 107 35.18 13.26 8.85
N GLU A 108 33.90 12.93 8.90
CA GLU A 108 33.40 11.68 9.47
C GLU A 108 32.50 10.97 8.45
N PHE A 109 32.84 9.75 8.06
CA PHE A 109 32.05 8.93 7.15
C PHE A 109 30.86 8.31 7.88
N THR A 110 29.75 8.18 7.16
CA THR A 110 28.50 7.59 7.66
C THR A 110 28.12 6.38 6.83
N GLU A 111 27.47 5.39 7.46
CA GLU A 111 26.99 4.16 6.79
C GLU A 111 25.66 4.34 6.06
N ASP A 112 25.28 5.58 5.75
CA ASP A 112 23.94 5.93 5.26
C ASP A 112 23.73 5.63 3.77
N THR A 113 24.78 5.22 3.05
CA THR A 113 24.75 4.96 1.61
C THR A 113 24.88 3.47 1.33
N SER A 114 24.07 2.97 0.40
CA SER A 114 24.13 1.57 -0.08
C SER A 114 24.65 1.44 -1.52
N VAL A 115 25.09 2.57 -2.10
CA VAL A 115 25.55 2.65 -3.49
C VAL A 115 27.07 2.54 -3.51
N LYS A 116 27.57 1.65 -4.38
CA LYS A 116 29.01 1.43 -4.57
C LYS A 116 29.75 2.75 -4.85
N GLY A 117 30.84 3.00 -4.14
CA GLY A 117 31.67 4.19 -4.28
C GLY A 117 31.01 5.49 -3.84
N THR A 118 29.82 5.46 -3.24
CA THR A 118 29.14 6.66 -2.75
C THR A 118 29.13 6.66 -1.23
N TYR A 119 29.58 7.75 -0.62
CA TYR A 119 29.66 7.88 0.82
C TYR A 119 29.04 9.20 1.27
N SER A 120 28.32 9.18 2.39
CA SER A 120 27.91 10.40 3.07
C SER A 120 28.95 10.73 4.14
N VAL A 121 29.36 12.00 4.19
CA VAL A 121 30.30 12.51 5.18
C VAL A 121 29.72 13.70 5.94
N VAL A 122 30.01 13.77 7.24
CA VAL A 122 29.76 14.93 8.08
C VAL A 122 31.01 15.79 8.09
N VAL A 123 30.82 17.07 7.81
CA VAL A 123 31.89 18.07 7.72
C VAL A 123 31.80 19.01 8.92
N LYS A 124 32.96 19.34 9.48
CA LYS A 124 33.14 20.27 10.58
C LYS A 124 33.64 21.60 10.02
N GLU A 125 33.59 22.66 10.83
CA GLU A 125 34.17 23.97 10.48
C GLU A 125 35.67 23.89 10.14
N THR A 126 36.36 22.87 10.64
CA THR A 126 37.79 22.60 10.44
C THR A 126 38.08 21.71 9.23
N SER A 127 37.07 21.14 8.58
CA SER A 127 37.27 20.22 7.46
C SER A 127 37.76 20.95 6.20
N ASP A 128 38.71 20.33 5.48
CA ASP A 128 39.25 20.88 4.23
C ASP A 128 38.62 20.18 3.01
N LEU A 129 37.40 20.61 2.66
CA LEU A 129 36.67 20.08 1.51
C LEU A 129 37.27 20.49 0.17
N ASP A 130 37.98 21.62 0.13
CA ASP A 130 38.65 22.09 -1.08
C ASP A 130 39.84 21.21 -1.44
N ALA A 131 40.54 20.65 -0.44
CA ALA A 131 41.58 19.68 -0.66
C ALA A 131 41.00 18.28 -0.94
N LEU A 132 40.01 17.85 -0.18
CA LEU A 132 39.34 16.55 -0.37
C LEU A 132 38.71 16.42 -1.76
N SER A 133 38.06 17.47 -2.27
CA SER A 133 37.47 17.47 -3.62
C SER A 133 38.49 17.39 -4.76
N LYS A 134 39.78 17.61 -4.49
CA LYS A 134 40.87 17.50 -5.46
C LYS A 134 41.63 16.19 -5.36
N GLU A 135 41.26 15.30 -4.44
CA GLU A 135 41.84 13.97 -4.34
C GLU A 135 41.61 13.19 -5.63
N GLU A 136 42.63 12.44 -6.06
CA GLU A 136 42.63 11.77 -7.37
C GLU A 136 41.46 10.76 -7.50
N LYS A 137 41.07 10.16 -6.37
CA LYS A 137 39.99 9.16 -6.31
C LYS A 137 38.59 9.78 -6.20
N VAL A 138 38.48 11.07 -5.85
CA VAL A 138 37.19 11.74 -5.69
C VAL A 138 36.68 12.18 -7.05
N THR A 139 35.58 11.57 -7.48
CA THR A 139 34.92 11.87 -8.75
C THR A 139 33.91 13.01 -8.62
N GLY A 140 33.43 13.30 -7.41
CA GLY A 140 32.51 14.40 -7.14
C GLY A 140 32.24 14.62 -5.66
N VAL A 141 31.96 15.88 -5.30
CA VAL A 141 31.48 16.28 -3.98
C VAL A 141 30.18 17.04 -4.16
N GLU A 142 29.11 16.53 -3.57
CA GLU A 142 27.77 17.10 -3.68
C GLU A 142 27.25 17.47 -2.29
N THR A 143 26.36 18.46 -2.22
CA THR A 143 25.66 18.74 -0.96
C THR A 143 24.56 17.71 -0.80
N ASP A 144 24.46 17.12 0.38
CA ASP A 144 23.35 16.22 0.69
C ASP A 144 22.07 17.03 0.78
N VAL A 145 21.23 16.89 -0.25
CA VAL A 145 19.92 17.54 -0.31
C VAL A 145 18.90 16.54 0.22
N PRO A 146 18.20 16.83 1.33
CA PRO A 146 17.18 15.93 1.82
C PRO A 146 16.07 15.82 0.77
N VAL A 147 15.75 14.59 0.38
CA VAL A 147 14.58 14.30 -0.44
C VAL A 147 13.39 14.06 0.48
N LYS A 148 12.27 14.71 0.19
CA LYS A 148 11.00 14.40 0.85
C LYS A 148 10.50 13.08 0.27
N MET A 149 10.32 12.05 1.12
CA MET A 149 9.34 11.01 0.78
C MET A 149 8.00 11.73 0.69
N PHE A 150 7.32 11.66 -0.47
CA PHE A 150 5.95 12.13 -0.55
C PHE A 150 5.20 11.50 0.62
N ALA A 151 4.76 12.33 1.57
CA ALA A 151 3.81 11.89 2.57
C ALA A 151 2.59 11.35 1.82
N ASP A 152 1.92 10.32 2.32
CA ASP A 152 0.73 9.75 1.68
C ASP A 152 -0.22 10.87 1.30
N THR A 153 -0.29 11.16 0.00
CA THR A 153 -1.18 12.20 -0.51
C THR A 153 -2.52 11.55 -0.71
N VAL A 154 -3.55 12.08 -0.02
CA VAL A 154 -4.92 11.70 -0.31
C VAL A 154 -5.20 12.02 -1.77
N ASP A 155 -5.52 11.01 -2.57
CA ASP A 155 -5.82 11.18 -3.99
C ASP A 155 -7.02 12.13 -4.16
N TRP A 156 -6.99 12.97 -5.19
CA TRP A 156 -8.03 13.97 -5.46
C TRP A 156 -9.41 13.33 -5.56
N GLY A 157 -9.50 12.10 -6.07
CA GLY A 157 -10.74 11.35 -6.21
C GLY A 157 -11.38 11.03 -4.85
N VAL A 158 -10.56 10.71 -3.85
CA VAL A 158 -10.99 10.40 -2.48
C VAL A 158 -11.58 11.65 -1.81
N VAL A 159 -10.91 12.80 -1.96
CA VAL A 159 -11.42 14.10 -1.48
C VAL A 159 -12.69 14.49 -2.23
N ARG A 160 -12.76 14.24 -3.54
CA ARG A 160 -13.90 14.62 -4.38
C ARG A 160 -15.19 13.92 -3.97
N ILE A 161 -15.12 12.66 -3.56
CA ILE A 161 -16.27 11.89 -3.05
C ILE A 161 -16.54 12.14 -1.56
N GLY A 162 -15.69 12.91 -0.88
CA GLY A 162 -15.82 13.22 0.55
C GLY A 162 -15.51 12.04 1.47
N ALA A 163 -14.73 11.06 1.02
CA ALA A 163 -14.35 9.89 1.82
C ALA A 163 -13.41 10.29 2.98
N ASP A 164 -12.58 11.31 2.76
CA ASP A 164 -11.73 11.92 3.78
C ASP A 164 -12.51 12.39 5.03
N LYS A 165 -13.74 12.85 4.83
CA LYS A 165 -14.59 13.39 5.90
C LYS A 165 -15.23 12.33 6.80
N VAL A 166 -15.27 11.07 6.37
CA VAL A 166 -15.94 9.99 7.12
C VAL A 166 -14.98 9.10 7.90
N TRP A 167 -13.68 9.15 7.61
CA TRP A 167 -12.67 8.29 8.24
C TRP A 167 -12.57 8.45 9.76
N GLU A 168 -12.85 9.64 10.30
CA GLU A 168 -12.93 9.84 11.76
C GLU A 168 -14.09 9.07 12.42
N SER A 169 -15.14 8.78 11.66
CA SER A 169 -16.37 8.17 12.15
C SER A 169 -16.51 6.68 11.82
N SER A 170 -15.82 6.21 10.78
CA SER A 170 -15.88 4.82 10.31
C SER A 170 -14.67 4.44 9.46
N SER A 171 -14.16 3.23 9.69
CA SER A 171 -13.13 2.57 8.88
C SER A 171 -13.70 1.44 8.02
N GLY A 172 -15.01 1.18 8.06
CA GLY A 172 -15.62 0.01 7.40
C GLY A 172 -15.25 -1.34 8.05
N THR A 173 -14.71 -1.34 9.27
CA THR A 173 -14.32 -2.57 9.98
C THR A 173 -15.45 -3.60 10.02
N GLY A 174 -15.15 -4.83 9.62
CA GLY A 174 -16.10 -5.94 9.57
C GLY A 174 -16.82 -6.09 8.22
N VAL A 175 -16.72 -5.11 7.33
CA VAL A 175 -17.18 -5.21 5.94
C VAL A 175 -16.07 -5.81 5.08
N LYS A 176 -16.42 -6.76 4.21
CA LYS A 176 -15.49 -7.34 3.23
C LYS A 176 -15.88 -6.87 1.83
N VAL A 177 -14.89 -6.43 1.06
CA VAL A 177 -15.03 -6.07 -0.35
C VAL A 177 -14.27 -7.10 -1.18
N ALA A 178 -14.93 -7.68 -2.18
CA ALA A 178 -14.29 -8.59 -3.14
C ALA A 178 -13.97 -7.83 -4.43
N ILE A 179 -12.75 -8.00 -4.92
CA ILE A 179 -12.26 -7.40 -6.17
C ILE A 179 -11.99 -8.56 -7.14
N ILE A 180 -12.60 -8.51 -8.32
CA ILE A 180 -12.40 -9.48 -9.40
C ILE A 180 -11.59 -8.78 -10.48
N ASP A 181 -10.29 -9.06 -10.53
CA ASP A 181 -9.33 -8.35 -11.39
C ASP A 181 -8.10 -9.25 -11.66
N THR A 182 -6.97 -8.69 -12.12
CA THR A 182 -5.73 -9.42 -12.44
C THR A 182 -5.01 -10.02 -11.23
N GLY A 183 -5.46 -9.70 -10.02
CA GLY A 183 -4.89 -10.17 -8.76
C GLY A 183 -4.55 -9.02 -7.84
N ILE A 184 -3.77 -9.30 -6.79
CA ILE A 184 -3.26 -8.30 -5.85
C ILE A 184 -1.84 -8.66 -5.40
N GLN A 185 -0.96 -7.68 -5.32
CA GLN A 185 0.36 -7.86 -4.70
C GLN A 185 0.20 -8.06 -3.19
N THR A 186 0.17 -9.31 -2.75
CA THR A 186 -0.17 -9.68 -1.36
C THR A 186 0.85 -9.20 -0.32
N THR A 187 2.07 -8.87 -0.75
CA THR A 187 3.15 -8.34 0.10
C THR A 187 3.32 -6.83 0.02
N HIS A 188 2.44 -6.12 -0.70
CA HIS A 188 2.52 -4.67 -0.78
C HIS A 188 2.34 -4.05 0.61
N PRO A 189 3.26 -3.18 1.07
CA PRO A 189 3.27 -2.69 2.45
C PRO A 189 1.96 -1.97 2.81
N ASP A 190 1.36 -1.28 1.84
CA ASP A 190 0.15 -0.49 2.02
C ASP A 190 -1.17 -1.28 1.83
N LEU A 191 -1.10 -2.57 1.48
CA LEU A 191 -2.29 -3.41 1.24
C LEU A 191 -2.31 -4.66 2.12
N SER A 192 -1.15 -5.23 2.42
CA SER A 192 -1.01 -6.53 3.08
C SER A 192 -1.83 -6.68 4.37
N ALA A 193 -1.97 -5.59 5.15
CA ALA A 193 -2.77 -5.60 6.38
C ALA A 193 -4.29 -5.72 6.14
N ASN A 194 -4.78 -5.34 4.96
CA ASN A 194 -6.19 -5.30 4.59
C ASN A 194 -6.63 -6.48 3.71
N ILE A 195 -5.73 -7.40 3.37
CA ILE A 195 -6.04 -8.58 2.56
C ILE A 195 -6.55 -9.71 3.46
N ALA A 196 -7.83 -10.06 3.30
CA ALA A 196 -8.45 -11.14 4.07
C ALA A 196 -8.21 -12.54 3.45
N ALA A 197 -8.35 -12.65 2.13
CA ALA A 197 -8.19 -13.89 1.37
C ALA A 197 -8.10 -13.55 -0.13
N GLY A 198 -7.63 -14.49 -0.95
CA GLY A 198 -7.61 -14.38 -2.40
C GLY A 198 -7.80 -15.74 -3.06
N TYR A 199 -8.25 -15.73 -4.31
CA TYR A 199 -8.37 -16.91 -5.16
C TYR A 199 -8.07 -16.54 -6.61
N ASP A 200 -7.29 -17.37 -7.30
CA ASP A 200 -7.03 -17.27 -8.72
C ASP A 200 -7.89 -18.28 -9.48
N PHE A 201 -8.86 -17.76 -10.23
CA PHE A 201 -9.76 -18.58 -11.06
C PHE A 201 -9.15 -19.03 -12.38
N VAL A 202 -8.04 -18.42 -12.83
CA VAL A 202 -7.31 -18.80 -14.04
C VAL A 202 -6.47 -20.05 -13.77
N ASN A 203 -5.70 -20.04 -12.68
CA ASN A 203 -4.86 -21.19 -12.29
C ASN A 203 -5.53 -22.14 -11.29
N ASN A 204 -6.72 -21.79 -10.81
CA ASN A 204 -7.55 -22.57 -9.88
C ASN A 204 -6.80 -22.90 -8.57
N ASP A 205 -6.20 -21.88 -7.97
CA ASP A 205 -5.50 -21.96 -6.69
C ASP A 205 -5.81 -20.76 -5.78
N THR A 206 -5.26 -20.77 -4.57
CA THR A 206 -5.50 -19.71 -3.57
C THR A 206 -4.50 -18.54 -3.69
N SER A 207 -3.66 -18.52 -4.72
CA SER A 207 -2.64 -17.51 -4.93
C SER A 207 -3.18 -16.40 -5.83
N ALA A 208 -3.85 -15.41 -5.24
CA ALA A 208 -4.30 -14.22 -5.96
C ALA A 208 -3.17 -13.21 -6.25
N MET A 209 -1.94 -13.67 -6.52
CA MET A 209 -0.82 -12.78 -6.81
C MET A 209 -1.06 -12.09 -8.16
N ASP A 210 -0.91 -10.77 -8.18
CA ASP A 210 -1.07 -9.98 -9.40
C ASP A 210 0.12 -10.18 -10.36
N ASP A 211 -0.19 -10.42 -11.64
CA ASP A 211 0.79 -10.57 -12.72
C ASP A 211 0.79 -9.37 -13.69
N ASN A 212 -0.13 -8.42 -13.52
CA ASN A 212 -0.31 -7.27 -14.41
C ASN A 212 -0.15 -5.92 -13.69
N GLY A 213 -0.71 -5.78 -12.48
CA GLY A 213 -0.69 -4.57 -11.67
C GLY A 213 -2.02 -3.80 -11.63
N HIS A 214 -2.96 -4.09 -12.53
CA HIS A 214 -4.26 -3.40 -12.56
C HIS A 214 -5.07 -3.69 -11.28
N GLY A 215 -5.18 -4.96 -10.88
CA GLY A 215 -5.91 -5.35 -9.68
C GLY A 215 -5.28 -4.79 -8.39
N THR A 216 -3.95 -4.74 -8.31
CA THR A 216 -3.24 -4.08 -7.19
C THR A 216 -3.57 -2.59 -7.12
N HIS A 217 -3.62 -1.89 -8.25
CA HIS A 217 -4.00 -0.48 -8.30
C HIS A 217 -5.45 -0.26 -7.86
N VAL A 218 -6.38 -1.09 -8.35
CA VAL A 218 -7.79 -1.04 -7.93
C VAL A 218 -7.93 -1.30 -6.43
N ALA A 219 -7.20 -2.27 -5.88
CA ALA A 219 -7.19 -2.54 -4.45
C ALA A 219 -6.63 -1.37 -3.62
N GLY A 220 -5.63 -0.66 -4.14
CA GLY A 220 -5.11 0.59 -3.56
C GLY A 220 -6.19 1.65 -3.36
N ILE A 221 -7.02 1.88 -4.37
CA ILE A 221 -8.11 2.87 -4.30
C ILE A 221 -9.13 2.52 -3.20
N VAL A 222 -9.39 1.22 -3.00
CA VAL A 222 -10.42 0.74 -2.07
C VAL A 222 -9.91 0.64 -0.63
N ALA A 223 -8.71 0.12 -0.45
CA ALA A 223 -8.26 -0.39 0.86
C ALA A 223 -6.76 -0.20 1.10
N SER A 224 -6.13 0.84 0.54
CA SER A 224 -4.81 1.26 1.00
C SER A 224 -4.84 1.60 2.50
N THR A 225 -3.74 1.35 3.20
CA THR A 225 -3.64 1.77 4.60
C THR A 225 -3.49 3.28 4.70
N MET A 226 -3.89 3.83 5.85
CA MET A 226 -3.65 5.23 6.18
C MET A 226 -2.41 5.28 7.07
N ASN A 227 -1.24 5.36 6.44
CA ASN A 227 0.09 5.34 7.05
C ASN A 227 0.72 6.74 7.20
N GLY A 228 -0.05 7.81 6.93
CA GLY A 228 0.38 9.22 6.95
C GLY A 228 0.12 10.03 8.22
#